data_AF-V5H3F3-F1
#
_entry.id   AF-V5H3F3-F1
#
_cell.length_a   1.000
_cell.length_b   1.000
_cell.length_c   1.000
_cell.angle_alpha   90.00
_cell.angle_beta   90.00
_cell.angle_gamma   90.00
#
_symmetry.space_group_name_H-M   'P 1'
#
loop_
_entity.id
_entity.type
_entity.pdbx_description
1 polymer ?
#
loop_
_entity_poly.entity_id
_entity_poly.type
_entity_poly.pdbx_seq_one_letter_code
_entity_poly.pdbx_strand_id
1 'polypeptide(L)'
;IKRILTKEFDTFSEHPQSSEPNEDTLWGKNLFAAKGETWRQLRKTISPMFTTSNLKSMFELIDKCATQLMKYLSEKNEDVIEIELMDLFKRYSSDTIASVSFGIECNSFKDRNNDFIRMG
;
A
#
# COMPACT_ATOMS: atom_id res chain seq x y z
N ILE A 1 5.88 12.92 -23.10
CA ILE A 1 6.05 12.11 -21.86
C ILE A 1 7.50 12.13 -21.36
N LYS A 2 8.47 11.49 -22.02
CA LYS A 2 9.88 11.46 -21.56
C LYS A 2 10.51 12.84 -21.32
N ARG A 3 10.24 13.82 -22.20
CA ARG A 3 10.73 15.20 -22.01
C ARG A 3 10.31 15.76 -20.64
N ILE A 4 9.02 15.67 -20.31
CA ILE A 4 8.43 16.20 -19.09
C ILE A 4 8.91 15.43 -17.85
N LEU A 5 8.84 14.09 -17.86
CA LEU A 5 9.12 13.28 -16.67
C LEU A 5 10.61 13.08 -16.37
N THR A 6 11.52 13.38 -17.32
CA THR A 6 12.97 13.19 -17.12
C THR A 6 13.82 14.39 -17.49
N LYS A 7 13.62 15.01 -18.66
CA LYS A 7 14.51 16.11 -19.11
C LYS A 7 14.17 17.43 -18.44
N GLU A 8 12.88 17.70 -18.27
CA GLU A 8 12.32 18.94 -17.72
C GLU A 8 11.64 18.64 -16.36
N PHE A 9 12.08 17.59 -15.65
CA PHE A 9 11.45 17.15 -14.41
C PHE A 9 11.42 18.26 -13.37
N ASP A 10 12.50 19.01 -13.20
CA ASP A 10 12.56 20.09 -12.21
C ASP A 10 11.48 21.16 -12.45
N THR A 11 11.09 21.40 -13.70
CA THR A 11 10.01 22.32 -14.08
C THR A 11 8.61 21.74 -13.83
N PHE A 12 8.46 20.41 -13.96
CA PHE A 12 7.17 19.70 -13.86
C PHE A 12 7.15 18.70 -12.69
N SER A 13 7.81 19.05 -11.59
CA SER A 13 8.03 18.14 -10.45
C SER A 13 6.81 18.03 -9.52
N GLU A 14 5.86 18.95 -9.60
CA GLU A 14 4.71 19.00 -8.71
C GLU A 14 3.50 18.21 -9.25
N HIS A 15 2.85 17.46 -8.35
CA HIS A 15 1.58 16.80 -8.64
C HIS A 15 0.40 17.76 -8.43
N PRO A 16 -0.65 17.67 -9.28
CA PRO A 16 -1.92 18.35 -9.03
C PRO A 16 -2.46 17.96 -7.65
N GLN A 17 -2.81 18.95 -6.84
CA GLN A 17 -3.38 18.73 -5.50
C GLN A 17 -4.90 18.80 -5.58
N SER A 18 -5.58 17.85 -4.93
CA SER A 18 -7.04 17.81 -4.84
C SER A 18 -7.61 18.66 -3.70
N SER A 19 -6.77 19.08 -2.74
CA SER A 19 -7.18 19.82 -1.54
C SER A 19 -6.10 20.81 -1.10
N GLU A 20 -6.47 21.84 -0.35
CA GLU A 20 -5.48 22.74 0.25
C GLU A 20 -4.70 22.01 1.37
N PRO A 21 -3.38 22.22 1.51
CA PRO A 21 -2.56 21.50 2.49
C PRO A 21 -3.02 21.62 3.95
N ASN A 22 -3.84 22.63 4.26
CA ASN A 22 -4.31 22.94 5.61
C ASN A 22 -5.69 22.38 5.95
N GLU A 23 -6.44 21.85 4.97
CA GLU A 23 -7.76 21.26 5.24
C GLU A 23 -7.65 19.84 5.80
N ASP A 24 -6.65 19.08 5.37
CA ASP A 24 -6.37 17.76 5.89
C ASP A 24 -4.88 17.58 6.17
N THR A 25 -4.52 17.59 7.46
CA THR A 25 -3.13 17.50 7.90
C THR A 25 -2.50 16.13 7.60
N LEU A 26 -3.29 15.07 7.48
CA LEU A 26 -2.79 13.72 7.16
C LEU A 26 -2.48 13.59 5.67
N TRP A 27 -3.38 14.06 4.80
CA TRP A 27 -3.15 14.04 3.36
C TRP A 27 -2.12 15.09 2.91
N GLY A 28 -2.21 16.32 3.41
CA GLY A 28 -1.39 17.45 2.97
C GLY A 28 0.12 17.30 3.21
N LYS A 29 0.54 16.34 4.05
CA LYS A 29 1.95 16.10 4.41
C LYS A 29 2.53 14.80 3.87
N ASN A 30 1.76 14.01 3.12
CA ASN A 30 2.27 12.75 2.56
C ASN A 30 3.18 12.99 1.34
N LEU A 31 3.88 11.94 0.89
CA LEU A 31 4.85 12.03 -0.22
C LEU A 31 4.22 12.50 -1.55
N PHE A 32 2.94 12.20 -1.80
CA PHE A 32 2.26 12.56 -3.05
C PHE A 32 1.74 14.01 -3.02
N ALA A 33 1.44 14.52 -1.83
CA ALA A 33 1.00 15.90 -1.62
C ALA A 33 2.15 16.89 -1.44
N ALA A 34 3.28 16.44 -0.90
CA ALA A 34 4.44 17.26 -0.65
C ALA A 34 5.02 17.87 -1.95
N LYS A 35 5.59 19.07 -1.83
CA LYS A 35 6.18 19.82 -2.94
C LYS A 35 7.62 20.19 -2.67
N GLY A 36 8.34 20.53 -3.75
CA GLY A 36 9.70 21.07 -3.71
C GLY A 36 10.66 20.28 -2.83
N GLU A 37 11.34 20.98 -1.92
CA GLU A 37 12.37 20.40 -1.06
C GLU A 37 11.81 19.39 -0.05
N THR A 38 10.61 19.61 0.49
CA THR A 38 9.95 18.67 1.41
C THR A 38 9.69 17.33 0.72
N TRP A 39 9.19 17.36 -0.52
CA TRP A 39 9.04 16.15 -1.33
C TRP A 39 10.38 15.45 -1.56
N ARG A 40 11.42 16.21 -1.90
CA ARG A 40 12.77 15.67 -2.16
C ARG A 40 13.33 14.97 -0.92
N GLN A 41 13.15 15.56 0.26
CA GLN A 41 13.56 14.98 1.54
C GLN A 41 12.77 13.72 1.87
N LEU A 42 11.44 13.76 1.80
CA LEU A 42 10.59 12.58 2.03
C LEU A 42 10.96 11.44 1.08
N ARG A 43 11.15 11.74 -0.21
CA ARG A 43 11.52 10.74 -1.20
C ARG A 43 12.89 10.13 -0.91
N LYS A 44 13.87 10.94 -0.52
CA LYS A 44 15.21 10.46 -0.13
C LYS A 44 15.15 9.54 1.10
N THR A 45 14.26 9.82 2.04
CA THR A 45 14.07 9.01 3.25
C THR A 45 13.33 7.69 2.97
N ILE A 46 12.30 7.70 2.11
CA ILE A 46 11.45 6.54 1.86
C ILE A 46 12.06 5.56 0.84
N SER A 47 12.73 6.08 -0.19
CA SER A 47 13.25 5.25 -1.30
C SER A 47 14.13 4.07 -0.86
N PRO A 48 15.02 4.20 0.16
CA PRO A 48 15.83 3.08 0.64
C PRO A 48 15.03 1.89 1.17
N MET A 49 13.78 2.08 1.60
CA MET A 49 12.94 0.97 2.09
C MET A 49 12.56 -0.03 0.98
N PHE A 50 12.64 0.37 -0.29
CA PHE A 50 12.25 -0.45 -1.43
C PHE A 50 13.43 -0.98 -2.26
N THR A 51 14.59 -1.18 -1.62
CA THR A 51 15.71 -1.89 -2.26
C THR A 51 15.38 -3.36 -2.47
N THR A 52 16.04 -4.02 -3.43
CA THR A 52 15.88 -5.46 -3.68
C THR A 52 16.11 -6.30 -2.42
N SER A 53 17.06 -5.91 -1.54
CA SER A 53 17.31 -6.62 -0.29
C SER A 53 16.12 -6.53 0.65
N ASN A 54 15.56 -5.33 0.83
CA ASN A 54 14.40 -5.13 1.70
C ASN A 54 13.15 -5.82 1.14
N LEU A 55 12.94 -5.78 -0.18
CA LEU A 55 11.84 -6.50 -0.83
C LEU A 55 11.96 -8.02 -0.63
N LYS A 56 13.18 -8.57 -0.67
CA LYS A 56 13.41 -9.98 -0.33
C LYS A 56 13.09 -10.28 1.12
N SER A 57 13.43 -9.39 2.06
CA SER A 57 13.08 -9.55 3.47
C SER A 57 11.56 -9.47 3.71
N MET A 58 10.83 -8.68 2.93
CA MET A 58 9.37 -8.59 3.00
C MET A 58 8.65 -9.84 2.43
N PHE A 59 9.33 -10.61 1.58
CA PHE A 59 8.73 -11.73 0.84
C PHE A 59 8.06 -12.76 1.76
N GLU A 60 8.69 -13.12 2.87
CA GLU A 60 8.13 -14.10 3.82
C GLU A 60 6.79 -13.62 4.42
N LEU A 61 6.64 -12.32 4.65
CA LEU A 61 5.39 -11.74 5.16
C LEU A 61 4.30 -11.74 4.08
N ILE A 62 4.66 -11.41 2.84
CA ILE A 62 3.76 -11.43 1.68
C ILE A 62 3.25 -12.87 1.43
N ASP A 63 4.15 -13.85 1.48
CA ASP A 63 3.85 -15.27 1.30
C ASP A 63 2.94 -15.80 2.42
N LYS A 64 3.18 -15.36 3.67
CA LYS A 64 2.29 -15.67 4.79
C LYS A 64 0.86 -15.17 4.55
N CYS A 65 0.68 -13.94 4.09
CA CYS A 65 -0.64 -13.39 3.74
C CYS A 65 -1.29 -14.18 2.58
N ALA A 66 -0.51 -14.59 1.58
CA ALA A 66 -1.01 -15.39 0.45
C ALA A 66 -1.45 -16.79 0.91
N THR A 67 -0.69 -17.41 1.82
CA THR A 67 -1.04 -18.70 2.43
C THR A 67 -2.33 -18.60 3.24
N GLN A 68 -2.56 -17.50 3.96
CA GLN A 68 -3.83 -17.24 4.68
C GLN A 68 -5.01 -17.13 3.72
N LEU A 69 -4.85 -16.43 2.60
CA LEU A 69 -5.85 -16.36 1.54
C LEU A 69 -6.17 -17.75 0.97
N MET A 70 -5.15 -18.54 0.62
CA MET A 70 -5.34 -19.89 0.08
C MET A 70 -6.05 -20.80 1.08
N LYS A 71 -5.68 -20.71 2.35
CA LYS A 71 -6.36 -21.43 3.44
C LYS A 71 -7.83 -21.05 3.53
N TYR A 72 -8.15 -19.74 3.51
CA TYR A 72 -9.53 -19.25 3.51
C TYR A 72 -10.35 -19.82 2.35
N LEU A 73 -9.80 -19.87 1.13
CA LEU A 73 -10.48 -20.44 -0.03
C LEU A 73 -10.67 -21.96 0.11
N SER A 74 -9.66 -22.68 0.61
CA SER A 74 -9.74 -24.13 0.82
C SER A 74 -10.76 -24.53 1.88
N GLU A 75 -10.97 -23.70 2.91
CA GLU A 75 -11.89 -23.97 4.02
C GLU A 75 -13.38 -23.92 3.59
N LYS A 76 -13.70 -23.32 2.43
CA LYS A 76 -15.09 -23.23 1.94
C LYS A 76 -15.67 -24.58 1.49
N ASN A 77 -14.83 -25.53 1.07
CA ASN A 77 -15.22 -26.92 0.74
C ASN A 77 -16.44 -27.03 -0.21
N GLU A 78 -16.49 -26.20 -1.25
CA GLU A 78 -17.53 -26.17 -2.30
C GLU A 78 -16.91 -26.55 -3.65
N ASP A 79 -17.66 -27.26 -4.51
CA ASP A 79 -17.21 -27.62 -5.88
C ASP A 79 -17.01 -26.39 -6.79
N VAL A 80 -17.80 -25.35 -6.54
CA VAL A 80 -17.71 -24.05 -7.21
C VAL A 80 -17.80 -22.98 -6.15
N ILE A 81 -16.72 -22.19 -6.01
CA ILE A 81 -16.67 -21.08 -5.07
C ILE A 81 -16.91 -19.78 -5.84
N GLU A 82 -18.01 -19.10 -5.52
CA GLU A 82 -18.22 -17.73 -5.97
C GLU A 82 -17.55 -16.74 -5.01
N ILE A 83 -16.73 -15.85 -5.56
CA ILE A 83 -15.98 -14.84 -4.80
C ILE A 83 -16.04 -13.49 -5.51
N GLU A 84 -16.21 -12.44 -4.71
CA GLU A 84 -16.04 -11.06 -5.18
C GLU A 84 -14.54 -10.75 -5.17
N LEU A 85 -13.94 -10.64 -6.36
CA LEU A 85 -12.50 -10.50 -6.51
C LEU A 85 -11.97 -9.19 -5.94
N MET A 86 -12.73 -8.10 -6.04
CA MET A 86 -12.28 -6.79 -5.56
C MET A 86 -12.13 -6.79 -4.03
N ASP A 87 -13.10 -7.31 -3.28
CA ASP A 87 -13.05 -7.48 -1.83
C ASP A 87 -11.89 -8.41 -1.43
N LEU A 88 -11.71 -9.51 -2.16
CA LEU A 88 -10.64 -10.47 -1.90
C LEU A 88 -9.26 -9.81 -2.03
N PHE A 89 -9.00 -9.10 -3.14
CA PHE A 89 -7.72 -8.45 -3.37
C PHE A 89 -7.50 -7.21 -2.51
N LYS A 90 -8.56 -6.48 -2.15
CA LYS A 90 -8.50 -5.40 -1.15
C LYS A 90 -8.02 -5.95 0.19
N ARG A 91 -8.64 -7.01 0.70
CA ARG A 91 -8.23 -7.67 1.95
C ARG A 91 -6.80 -8.17 1.90
N TYR A 92 -6.43 -8.88 0.84
CA TYR A 92 -5.07 -9.39 0.66
C TYR A 92 -4.02 -8.26 0.66
N SER A 93 -4.28 -7.19 -0.10
CA SER A 93 -3.34 -6.06 -0.23
C SER A 93 -3.22 -5.28 1.08
N SER A 94 -4.33 -5.07 1.79
CA SER A 94 -4.36 -4.41 3.09
C SER A 94 -3.67 -5.22 4.18
N ASP A 95 -3.90 -6.54 4.26
CA ASP A 95 -3.18 -7.40 5.21
C ASP A 95 -1.67 -7.43 4.91
N THR A 96 -1.32 -7.46 3.62
CA THR A 96 0.08 -7.42 3.19
C THR A 96 0.75 -6.13 3.63
N ILE A 97 0.13 -4.97 3.37
CA ILE A 97 0.72 -3.67 3.77
C ILE A 97 0.75 -3.51 5.29
N ALA A 98 -0.26 -4.00 6.00
CA ALA A 98 -0.31 -4.05 7.47
C ALA A 98 0.89 -4.82 8.03
N SER A 99 1.16 -5.98 7.45
CA SER A 99 2.24 -6.85 7.89
C SER A 99 3.62 -6.27 7.57
N VAL A 100 3.88 -5.89 6.31
CA VAL A 100 5.22 -5.45 5.89
C VAL A 100 5.59 -4.07 6.43
N SER A 101 4.62 -3.17 6.61
CA SER A 101 4.90 -1.78 7.00
C SER A 101 4.78 -1.56 8.51
N PHE A 102 3.86 -2.28 9.18
CA PHE A 102 3.54 -2.06 10.59
C PHE A 102 3.77 -3.29 11.47
N GLY A 103 4.12 -4.45 10.89
CA GLY A 103 4.27 -5.69 11.64
C GLY A 103 2.95 -6.22 12.21
N ILE A 104 1.81 -5.77 11.70
CA ILE A 104 0.48 -6.13 12.20
C ILE A 104 -0.05 -7.32 11.42
N GLU A 105 -0.53 -8.34 12.15
CA GLU A 105 -1.22 -9.48 11.57
C GLU A 105 -2.73 -9.31 11.73
N CYS A 106 -3.38 -8.82 10.67
CA CYS A 106 -4.81 -8.55 10.63
C CYS A 106 -5.67 -9.80 10.42
N ASN A 107 -5.25 -10.70 9.52
CA ASN A 107 -6.01 -11.87 9.09
C ASN A 107 -7.48 -11.53 8.72
N SER A 108 -7.64 -10.53 7.84
CA SER A 108 -8.93 -9.93 7.49
C SER A 108 -9.90 -10.87 6.74
N PHE A 109 -9.42 -12.03 6.32
CA PHE A 109 -10.25 -13.11 5.77
C PHE A 109 -11.10 -13.79 6.84
N LYS A 110 -10.56 -13.93 8.07
CA LYS A 110 -11.27 -14.53 9.21
C LYS A 110 -11.94 -13.47 10.08
N ASP A 111 -11.26 -12.36 10.35
CA ASP A 111 -11.82 -11.23 11.07
C ASP A 111 -12.16 -10.08 10.12
N ARG A 112 -13.41 -10.03 9.69
CA ARG A 112 -13.89 -9.03 8.72
C ARG A 112 -14.06 -7.63 9.31
N ASN A 113 -14.06 -7.48 10.63
CA ASN A 113 -14.33 -6.22 11.31
C ASN A 113 -13.07 -5.58 11.91
N ASN A 114 -11.88 -6.00 11.47
CA ASN A 114 -10.66 -5.42 11.99
C ASN A 114 -10.57 -3.91 11.69
N ASP A 115 -10.01 -3.15 12.63
CA ASP A 115 -9.94 -1.70 12.53
C ASP A 115 -9.06 -1.21 11.38
N PHE A 116 -8.06 -2.00 10.97
CA PHE A 116 -7.16 -1.67 9.88
C PHE A 116 -7.87 -1.62 8.52
N ILE A 117 -8.80 -2.55 8.27
CA ILE A 117 -9.62 -2.62 7.05
C ILE A 117 -10.79 -1.64 7.12
N ARG A 118 -11.30 -1.37 8.33
CA ARG A 118 -12.42 -0.45 8.51
C ARG A 118 -12.01 1.02 8.35
N MET A 119 -10.80 1.37 8.80
CA MET A 119 -10.25 2.73 8.71
C MET A 119 -9.39 2.96 7.47
N GLY A 120 -8.85 1.89 6.87
CA GLY A 120 -7.92 1.92 5.73
C GLY A 120 -8.57 1.90 4.36
#